data_AF-F4QSV1-F1
#
_entry.id   AF-F4QSV1-F1
#
_cell.length_a   1.000
_cell.length_b   1.000
_cell.length_c   1.000
_cell.angle_alpha   90.00
_cell.angle_beta   90.00
_cell.angle_gamma   90.00
#
_symmetry.space_group_name_H-M   'P 1'
#
loop_
_entity.id
_entity.type
_entity.pdbx_description
1 polymer ?
#
loop_
_entity_poly.entity_id
_entity_poly.type
_entity_poly.pdbx_seq_one_letter_code
_entity_poly.pdbx_strand_id
1 'polypeptide(L)'
;MKSPILAIAAFSIAAVLPMPALAQSSEAEGIMASLQSDYDYAMAVGKEAADAYDNGDYAKACSGFRSAANMLDSVATRAYNTSFKLIDGIDHRELLAMSKDVESFANDTHVLAAEVCEEAGS
;
A
#
# COMPACT_ATOMS: atom_id res chain seq x y z
N MET A 1 -11.58 25.81 7.16
CA MET A 1 -10.91 24.51 7.33
C MET A 1 -10.75 23.91 5.94
N LYS A 2 -9.52 23.52 5.57
CA LYS A 2 -9.11 23.24 4.19
C LYS A 2 -9.03 21.71 4.06
N SER A 3 -9.95 21.10 3.32
CA SER A 3 -9.98 19.64 3.10
C SER A 3 -8.76 19.20 2.28
N PRO A 4 -7.99 18.17 2.68
CA PRO A 4 -7.09 17.48 1.78
C PRO A 4 -7.90 16.47 0.96
N ILE A 5 -8.15 16.79 -0.31
CA ILE A 5 -8.68 15.83 -1.28
C ILE A 5 -7.55 14.85 -1.60
N LEU A 6 -7.69 13.61 -1.13
CA LEU A 6 -6.80 12.50 -1.48
C LEU A 6 -7.02 12.18 -2.98
N ALA A 7 -6.09 12.59 -3.83
CA ALA A 7 -6.14 12.30 -5.26
C ALA A 7 -5.63 10.87 -5.51
N ILE A 8 -6.54 9.94 -5.76
CA ILE A 8 -6.22 8.55 -6.12
C ILE A 8 -5.81 8.53 -7.61
N ALA A 9 -4.52 8.32 -7.88
CA ALA A 9 -4.01 8.12 -9.23
C ALA A 9 -4.31 6.67 -9.67
N ALA A 10 -5.25 6.49 -10.60
CA ALA A 10 -5.53 5.21 -11.22
C ALA A 10 -4.50 4.90 -12.31
N PHE A 11 -3.70 3.84 -12.13
CA PHE A 11 -2.83 3.30 -13.19
C PHE A 11 -3.63 2.33 -14.07
N SER A 12 -3.57 2.52 -15.39
CA SER A 12 -4.19 1.63 -16.39
C SER A 12 -3.09 1.00 -17.25
N ILE A 13 -2.96 -0.33 -17.21
CA ILE A 13 -2.04 -1.07 -18.08
C ILE A 13 -2.86 -1.63 -19.27
N ALA A 14 -2.51 -1.21 -20.48
CA ALA A 14 -3.13 -1.65 -21.72
C ALA A 14 -2.59 -3.01 -22.16
N ALA A 15 -3.49 -3.92 -22.57
CA ALA A 15 -3.18 -5.29 -22.98
C ALA A 15 -2.80 -5.41 -24.48
N VAL A 16 -1.78 -6.21 -24.81
CA VAL A 16 -1.49 -6.73 -26.16
C VAL A 16 -0.90 -8.16 -26.07
N LEU A 17 -1.38 -9.10 -26.90
CA LEU A 17 -0.93 -10.51 -27.09
C LEU A 17 -0.35 -10.70 -28.53
N PRO A 18 0.31 -11.82 -28.98
CA PRO A 18 0.49 -13.17 -28.38
C PRO A 18 1.88 -13.92 -28.57
N MET A 19 2.06 -15.05 -27.84
CA MET A 19 3.03 -16.20 -27.96
C MET A 19 4.47 -16.08 -27.37
N PRO A 20 5.17 -17.19 -27.01
CA PRO A 20 4.85 -18.33 -26.14
C PRO A 20 5.66 -18.23 -24.81
N ALA A 21 5.04 -17.78 -23.72
CA ALA A 21 5.70 -17.56 -22.41
C ALA A 21 4.79 -17.94 -21.22
N LEU A 22 4.03 -19.03 -21.37
CA LEU A 22 2.89 -19.34 -20.50
C LEU A 22 3.23 -19.93 -19.12
N ALA A 23 4.51 -20.10 -18.77
CA ALA A 23 4.92 -20.62 -17.44
C ALA A 23 5.70 -19.60 -16.58
N GLN A 24 6.23 -18.53 -17.18
CA GLN A 24 6.97 -17.48 -16.46
C GLN A 24 6.10 -16.23 -16.19
N SER A 25 5.12 -15.94 -17.06
CA SER A 25 4.13 -14.88 -16.83
C SER A 25 3.35 -15.07 -15.53
N SER A 26 3.09 -16.32 -15.11
CA SER A 26 2.34 -16.60 -13.87
C SER A 26 3.06 -16.22 -12.58
N GLU A 27 4.40 -16.26 -12.55
CA GLU A 27 5.15 -15.91 -11.34
C GLU A 27 5.20 -14.39 -11.14
N ALA A 28 5.58 -13.66 -12.20
CA ALA A 28 5.59 -12.21 -12.19
C ALA A 28 4.19 -11.63 -11.90
N GLU A 29 3.16 -12.11 -12.60
CA GLU A 29 1.77 -11.71 -12.39
C GLU A 29 1.29 -12.07 -10.97
N GLY A 30 1.63 -13.26 -10.47
CA GLY A 30 1.26 -13.70 -9.13
C GLY A 30 1.88 -12.84 -8.03
N ILE A 31 3.13 -12.42 -8.20
CA ILE A 31 3.83 -11.55 -7.25
C ILE A 31 3.21 -10.15 -7.26
N MET A 32 2.98 -9.57 -8.45
CA MET A 32 2.36 -8.25 -8.56
C MET A 32 0.94 -8.25 -8.00
N ALA A 33 0.13 -9.27 -8.32
CA ALA A 33 -1.21 -9.42 -7.78
C ALA A 33 -1.21 -9.59 -6.25
N SER A 34 -0.24 -10.32 -5.70
CA SER A 34 -0.09 -10.46 -4.24
C SER A 34 0.32 -9.15 -3.56
N LEU A 35 1.24 -8.37 -4.15
CA LEU A 35 1.62 -7.05 -3.64
C LEU A 35 0.44 -6.08 -3.68
N GLN A 36 -0.31 -6.08 -4.77
CA GLN A 36 -1.52 -5.25 -4.90
C GLN A 36 -2.58 -5.67 -3.88
N SER A 37 -2.83 -6.98 -3.71
CA SER A 37 -3.80 -7.47 -2.73
C SER A 37 -3.46 -7.06 -1.30
N ASP A 38 -2.18 -7.09 -0.92
CA ASP A 38 -1.75 -6.68 0.41
C ASP A 38 -1.85 -5.17 0.60
N TYR A 39 -1.53 -4.40 -0.44
CA TYR A 39 -1.72 -2.96 -0.45
C TYR A 39 -3.22 -2.61 -0.28
N ASP A 40 -4.10 -3.21 -1.07
CA ASP A 40 -5.54 -2.99 -1.01
C ASP A 40 -6.11 -3.34 0.37
N TYR A 41 -5.60 -4.41 0.98
CA TYR A 41 -5.98 -4.78 2.35
C TYR A 41 -5.54 -3.73 3.37
N ALA A 42 -4.30 -3.24 3.28
CA ALA A 42 -3.82 -2.17 4.15
C ALA A 42 -4.65 -0.88 3.99
N MET A 43 -5.03 -0.54 2.76
CA MET A 43 -5.90 0.60 2.46
C MET A 43 -7.30 0.43 3.05
N ALA A 44 -7.88 -0.76 3.00
CA ALA A 44 -9.17 -1.05 3.62
C ALA A 44 -9.12 -0.86 5.16
N VAL A 45 -8.06 -1.34 5.80
CA VAL A 45 -7.84 -1.14 7.24
C VAL A 45 -7.69 0.36 7.57
N GLY A 46 -6.92 1.10 6.77
CA GLY A 46 -6.79 2.55 6.92
C GLY A 46 -8.12 3.30 6.75
N LYS A 47 -8.97 2.84 5.83
CA LYS A 47 -10.32 3.37 5.67
C LYS A 47 -11.20 3.11 6.90
N GLU A 48 -11.20 1.90 7.44
CA GLU A 48 -11.95 1.59 8.66
C GLU A 48 -11.48 2.44 9.86
N ALA A 49 -10.17 2.74 9.91
CA ALA A 49 -9.60 3.62 10.92
C ALA A 49 -10.08 5.07 10.76
N ALA A 50 -10.13 5.58 9.52
CA ALA A 50 -10.68 6.90 9.22
C ALA A 50 -12.18 6.99 9.55
N ASP A 51 -12.95 5.96 9.19
CA ASP A 51 -14.37 5.90 9.54
C ASP A 51 -14.56 5.88 11.07
N ALA A 52 -13.66 5.23 11.83
CA ALA A 52 -13.67 5.27 13.29
C ALA A 52 -13.32 6.66 13.85
N TYR A 53 -12.34 7.34 13.25
CA TYR A 53 -11.94 8.71 13.60
C TYR A 53 -13.10 9.68 13.43
N ASP A 54 -13.78 9.64 12.27
CA ASP A 54 -14.93 10.49 11.97
C ASP A 54 -16.12 10.27 12.93
N ASN A 55 -16.22 9.08 13.52
CA ASN A 55 -17.21 8.73 14.54
C ASN A 55 -16.75 9.04 15.97
N GLY A 56 -15.54 9.60 16.15
CA GLY A 56 -14.95 9.95 17.46
C GLY A 56 -14.39 8.77 18.26
N ASP A 57 -14.27 7.58 17.66
CA ASP A 57 -13.62 6.43 18.29
C ASP A 57 -12.10 6.48 18.05
N TYR A 58 -11.44 7.40 18.74
CA TYR A 58 -10.01 7.67 18.57
C TYR A 58 -9.12 6.50 18.95
N ALA A 59 -9.54 5.66 19.91
CA ALA A 59 -8.80 4.45 20.30
C ALA A 59 -8.78 3.43 19.15
N LYS A 60 -9.94 3.18 18.53
CA LYS A 60 -10.02 2.30 17.36
C LYS A 60 -9.28 2.91 16.18
N ALA A 61 -9.44 4.20 15.91
CA ALA A 61 -8.73 4.91 14.84
C ALA A 61 -7.20 4.83 14.99
N CYS A 62 -6.67 5.09 16.19
CA CYS A 62 -5.25 4.95 16.52
C CYS A 62 -4.73 3.54 16.22
N SER A 63 -5.42 2.50 16.70
CA SER A 63 -5.02 1.12 16.43
C SER A 63 -5.09 0.76 14.94
N GLY A 64 -6.11 1.24 14.24
CA GLY A 64 -6.31 1.02 12.81
C GLY A 64 -5.26 1.68 11.93
N PHE A 65 -4.96 2.96 12.14
CA PHE A 65 -3.91 3.66 11.39
C PHE A 65 -2.52 3.07 11.64
N ARG A 66 -2.19 2.68 12.89
CA ARG A 66 -0.93 1.96 13.16
C ARG A 66 -0.85 0.63 12.42
N SER A 67 -1.96 -0.12 12.40
CA SER A 67 -2.03 -1.41 11.69
C SER A 67 -1.84 -1.23 10.19
N ALA A 68 -2.54 -0.26 9.58
CA ALA A 68 -2.41 0.07 8.17
C ALA A 68 -0.99 0.49 7.81
N ALA A 69 -0.37 1.38 8.61
CA ALA A 69 1.01 1.82 8.40
C ALA A 69 2.00 0.65 8.39
N ASN A 70 1.91 -0.24 9.39
CA ASN A 70 2.76 -1.44 9.47
C ASN A 70 2.57 -2.39 8.27
N MET A 71 1.34 -2.53 7.78
CA MET A 71 1.06 -3.35 6.59
C MET A 71 1.68 -2.73 5.33
N LEU A 72 1.56 -1.41 5.17
CA LEU A 72 2.18 -0.68 4.06
C LEU A 72 3.71 -0.80 4.08
N ASP A 73 4.33 -0.70 5.26
CA ASP A 73 5.77 -0.93 5.43
C ASP A 73 6.21 -2.32 4.97
N SER A 74 5.40 -3.35 5.29
CA SER A 74 5.62 -4.72 4.84
C SER A 74 5.53 -4.82 3.31
N VAL A 75 4.53 -4.18 2.69
CA VAL A 75 4.38 -4.12 1.24
C VAL A 75 5.56 -3.43 0.59
N ALA A 76 5.97 -2.26 1.09
CA ALA A 76 7.12 -1.49 0.60
C ALA A 76 8.41 -2.32 0.66
N THR A 77 8.64 -2.99 1.80
CA THR A 77 9.79 -3.87 2.00
C THR A 77 9.78 -5.05 1.05
N ARG A 78 8.61 -5.67 0.83
CA ARG A 78 8.48 -6.83 -0.06
C ARG A 78 8.68 -6.41 -1.52
N ALA A 79 8.14 -5.27 -1.92
CA ALA A 79 8.36 -4.66 -3.24
C ALA A 79 9.85 -4.38 -3.48
N TYR A 80 10.52 -3.73 -2.51
CA TYR A 80 11.96 -3.46 -2.53
C TYR A 80 12.76 -4.75 -2.75
N ASN A 81 12.56 -5.75 -1.88
CA ASN A 81 13.29 -7.01 -1.95
C ASN A 81 13.04 -7.77 -3.25
N THR A 82 11.84 -7.67 -3.81
CA THR A 82 11.48 -8.31 -5.08
C THR A 82 12.17 -7.64 -6.26
N SER A 83 12.39 -6.32 -6.21
CA SER A 83 13.10 -5.60 -7.26
C SER A 83 14.53 -6.11 -7.51
N PHE A 84 15.16 -6.77 -6.53
CA PHE A 84 16.51 -7.34 -6.67
C PHE A 84 16.54 -8.81 -7.12
N LYS A 85 15.39 -9.49 -7.22
CA LYS A 85 15.35 -10.94 -7.50
C LYS A 85 15.55 -11.32 -8.98
N LEU A 86 15.70 -10.35 -9.89
CA LEU A 86 15.91 -10.59 -11.33
C LEU A 86 14.89 -11.59 -11.93
N ILE A 87 13.61 -11.39 -11.64
CA ILE A 87 12.49 -12.20 -12.13
C ILE A 87 12.11 -11.72 -13.55
N ASP A 88 12.18 -12.62 -14.53
CA ASP A 88 11.73 -12.34 -15.90
C ASP A 88 10.27 -11.90 -15.93
N GLY A 89 9.99 -10.80 -16.63
CA GLY A 89 8.63 -10.24 -16.75
C GLY A 89 8.26 -9.23 -15.65
N ILE A 90 9.14 -8.96 -14.69
CA ILE A 90 8.96 -7.88 -13.70
C ILE A 90 9.83 -6.68 -14.09
N ASP A 91 9.24 -5.48 -14.20
CA ASP A 91 10.03 -4.25 -14.24
C ASP A 91 10.53 -3.88 -12.84
N HIS A 92 11.81 -4.15 -12.59
CA HIS A 92 12.46 -3.85 -11.30
C HIS A 92 12.46 -2.36 -10.96
N ARG A 93 12.45 -1.46 -11.95
CA ARG A 93 12.39 -0.02 -11.70
C ARG A 93 11.01 0.39 -11.23
N GLU A 94 9.98 -0.20 -11.80
CA GLU A 94 8.59 0.01 -11.38
C GLU A 94 8.37 -0.49 -9.94
N LEU A 95 8.87 -1.69 -9.60
CA LEU A 95 8.82 -2.19 -8.23
C LEU A 95 9.56 -1.31 -7.23
N LEU A 96 10.72 -0.76 -7.61
CA LEU A 96 11.47 0.13 -6.75
C LEU A 96 10.77 1.49 -6.56
N ALA A 97 10.10 2.00 -7.60
CA ALA A 97 9.27 3.19 -7.50
C ALA A 97 8.07 2.94 -6.58
N MET A 98 7.34 1.85 -6.80
CA MET A 98 6.22 1.43 -5.95
C MET A 98 6.65 1.26 -4.49
N SER A 99 7.80 0.62 -4.24
CA SER A 99 8.34 0.47 -2.89
C SER A 99 8.50 1.82 -2.18
N LYS A 100 9.09 2.82 -2.86
CA LYS A 100 9.29 4.17 -2.30
C LYS A 100 7.99 4.92 -2.08
N ASP A 101 7.05 4.80 -3.02
CA ASP A 101 5.75 5.46 -2.91
C ASP A 101 4.95 4.88 -1.73
N VAL A 102 4.95 3.55 -1.58
CA VAL A 102 4.29 2.88 -0.46
C VAL A 102 4.99 3.16 0.87
N GLU A 103 6.33 3.21 0.91
CA GLU A 103 7.10 3.59 2.11
C GLU A 103 6.80 5.03 2.54
N SER A 104 6.75 5.98 1.60
CA SER A 104 6.38 7.36 1.89
C SER A 104 4.97 7.42 2.49
N PHE A 105 4.03 6.68 1.90
CA PHE A 105 2.66 6.64 2.39
C PHE A 105 2.54 5.95 3.77
N ALA A 106 3.33 4.90 4.04
CA ALA A 106 3.42 4.26 5.35
C ALA A 106 3.92 5.24 6.41
N ASN A 107 4.95 6.04 6.10
CA ASN A 107 5.49 7.07 6.99
C ASN A 107 4.44 8.15 7.30
N ASP A 108 3.74 8.66 6.29
CA ASP A 108 2.65 9.63 6.49
C ASP A 108 1.54 9.05 7.37
N THR A 109 1.20 7.77 7.16
CA THR A 109 0.21 7.06 7.97
C THR A 109 0.69 6.85 9.42
N HIS A 110 1.99 6.64 9.65
CA HIS A 110 2.58 6.59 10.98
C HIS A 110 2.49 7.92 11.72
N VAL A 111 2.72 9.04 11.02
CA VAL A 111 2.58 10.39 11.59
C VAL A 111 1.12 10.64 11.98
N LEU A 112 0.18 10.37 11.05
CA LEU A 112 -1.25 10.47 11.34
C LEU A 112 -1.66 9.60 12.54
N ALA A 113 -1.17 8.35 12.58
CA ALA A 113 -1.46 7.45 13.68
C ALA A 113 -0.97 8.03 15.03
N ALA A 114 0.21 8.65 15.07
CA ALA A 114 0.72 9.27 16.29
C ALA A 114 -0.19 10.40 16.77
N GLU A 115 -0.61 11.30 15.87
CA GLU A 115 -1.54 12.39 16.18
C GLU A 115 -2.87 11.88 16.73
N VAL A 116 -3.46 10.87 16.07
CA VAL A 116 -4.73 10.27 16.52
C VAL A 116 -4.58 9.53 17.85
N CYS A 117 -3.45 8.88 18.10
CA CYS A 117 -3.19 8.20 19.37
C CYS A 117 -3.03 9.19 20.54
N GLU A 118 -2.49 10.39 20.31
CA GLU A 118 -2.46 11.46 21.32
C GLU A 118 -3.87 11.93 21.66
N GLU A 119 -4.74 12.08 20.65
CA GLU A 119 -6.15 12.44 20.83
C GLU A 119 -6.95 11.35 21.57
N ALA A 120 -6.58 10.07 21.40
CA ALA A 120 -7.19 8.94 22.12
C ALA A 120 -6.76 8.83 23.59
N GLY A 121 -5.62 9.43 23.97
CA GLY A 121 -5.07 9.40 25.33
C GLY A 121 -5.32 10.67 26.16
N SER A 122 -6.05 11.63 25.59
CA SER A 122 -6.46 12.91 26.20
C SER A 122 -7.84 12.80 26.86
#